data_AF-A0AAN6YME4-F1
#
_entry.id   AF-A0AAN6YME4-F1
#
_cell.length_a   1.000
_cell.length_b   1.000
_cell.length_c   1.000
_cell.angle_alpha   90.00
_cell.angle_beta   90.00
_cell.angle_gamma   90.00
#
_symmetry.space_group_name_H-M   'P 1'
#
loop_
_entity.id
_entity.type
_entity.pdbx_description
1 polymer ?
#
loop_
_entity_poly.entity_id
_entity_poly.type
_entity_poly.pdbx_seq_one_letter_code
_entity_poly.pdbx_strand_id
1 'polypeptide(L)'
;MASTAPKANPRNIKWVEGLRGITSALVITTHVARALDFALFFPADTKDGPPRLLQYPYLRIPYQGRIGVPIFAFLTGFVCAYKPLKQAYQQGNQSAALKTIARSAFRRPPRLMLPAIIATLISFFLSCLGAYRAANRCDSFWVRFDAPDPLPFRQNVRRLFRTSLTTWTNTENIFDRHQWAMRPLLIGAFQVYIVLAATIGMRFKYRILVHVMLLSYWLMNTGHLTETFGAMLALGTLLAELAQHRPTQNWISSHQRLLSFIVAPFLLLVGGYVGSYPQEHEDWAPWSRDLHAFLMNPVGDVNQGSFLVPKGSNVHRRTSAFFIMCTAISIFISPILQKLLSHRLLIWLGHHSFAVYLTHGTILRTVGMWIVYGISGEPWTPAGKNEDGSPKHQEFLHPRSRTHKMASILIFTTLTYIAAWAWMKWVDSACARATQWLEKKVFDDDEGESKASLLEKGYVNGNGAVPPPSERTLPPP
;
A
#
# COMPACT_ATOMS: atom_id res chain seq x y z
N MET A 1 17.78 40.57 -25.89
CA MET A 1 17.19 39.21 -26.03
C MET A 1 16.90 38.66 -24.65
N ALA A 2 15.64 38.74 -24.21
CA ALA A 2 15.22 38.17 -22.93
C ALA A 2 15.14 36.65 -23.06
N SER A 3 16.08 35.95 -22.43
CA SER A 3 16.07 34.49 -22.28
C SER A 3 14.81 34.07 -21.54
N THR A 4 13.84 33.53 -22.26
CA THR A 4 12.66 32.86 -21.71
C THR A 4 13.11 31.60 -20.98
N ALA A 5 13.34 31.72 -19.68
CA ALA A 5 13.52 30.56 -18.82
C ALA A 5 12.35 29.58 -19.07
N PRO A 6 12.63 28.29 -19.36
CA PRO A 6 11.57 27.34 -19.66
C PRO A 6 10.62 27.29 -18.46
N LYS A 7 9.34 27.58 -18.68
CA LYS A 7 8.28 27.39 -17.68
C LYS A 7 8.36 25.95 -17.20
N ALA A 8 8.87 25.74 -15.99
CA ALA A 8 8.90 24.43 -15.35
C ALA A 8 7.45 23.94 -15.27
N ASN A 9 7.12 22.96 -16.11
CA ASN A 9 5.80 22.33 -16.10
C ASN A 9 5.55 21.84 -14.67
N PRO A 10 4.47 22.26 -13.98
CA PRO A 10 4.18 21.78 -12.64
C PRO A 10 4.07 20.26 -12.73
N ARG A 11 5.03 19.55 -12.13
CA ARG A 11 5.06 18.08 -12.17
C ARG A 11 3.72 17.55 -11.69
N ASN A 12 3.06 16.86 -12.60
CA ASN A 12 1.71 16.38 -12.41
C ASN A 12 1.74 15.24 -11.37
N ILE A 13 1.18 15.47 -10.18
CA ILE A 13 1.14 14.48 -9.09
C ILE A 13 0.27 13.26 -9.45
N LYS A 14 -0.37 13.25 -10.64
CA LYS A 14 -1.13 12.10 -11.16
C LYS A 14 -0.36 10.78 -11.15
N TRP A 15 0.97 10.79 -11.27
CA TRP A 15 1.77 9.56 -11.17
C TRP A 15 1.64 8.88 -9.80
N VAL A 16 1.38 9.64 -8.73
CA VAL A 16 1.15 9.10 -7.37
C VAL A 16 -0.10 8.24 -7.37
N GLU A 17 -1.20 8.74 -7.93
CA GLU A 17 -2.44 7.97 -8.07
C GLU A 17 -2.23 6.75 -8.96
N GLY A 18 -1.48 6.89 -10.06
CA GLY A 18 -1.09 5.76 -10.90
C GLY A 18 -0.33 4.67 -10.15
N LEU A 19 0.65 5.07 -9.34
CA LEU A 19 1.44 4.15 -8.52
C LEU A 19 0.58 3.44 -7.48
N ARG A 20 -0.37 4.15 -6.84
CA ARG A 20 -1.38 3.52 -5.95
C ARG A 20 -2.20 2.46 -6.68
N GLY A 21 -2.55 2.72 -7.94
CA GLY A 21 -3.35 1.81 -8.77
C GLY A 21 -2.62 0.53 -9.15
N ILE A 22 -1.35 0.63 -9.56
CA ILE A 22 -0.51 -0.58 -9.76
C ILE A 22 -0.41 -1.34 -8.43
N THR A 23 -0.14 -0.62 -7.34
CA THR A 23 0.03 -1.23 -6.01
C THR A 23 -1.21 -2.00 -5.56
N SER A 24 -2.42 -1.48 -5.78
CA SER A 24 -3.66 -2.21 -5.43
C SER A 24 -3.86 -3.47 -6.27
N ALA A 25 -3.50 -3.46 -7.56
CA ALA A 25 -3.52 -4.66 -8.39
C ALA A 25 -2.48 -5.71 -7.94
N LEU A 26 -1.30 -5.27 -7.49
CA LEU A 26 -0.29 -6.17 -6.91
C LEU A 26 -0.76 -6.85 -5.62
N VAL A 27 -1.56 -6.16 -4.80
CA VAL A 27 -2.18 -6.74 -3.61
C VAL A 27 -3.15 -7.87 -3.99
N ILE A 28 -4.04 -7.63 -4.97
CA ILE A 28 -4.98 -8.66 -5.47
C ILE A 28 -4.21 -9.90 -5.96
N THR A 29 -3.23 -9.71 -6.84
CA THR A 29 -2.45 -10.82 -7.43
C THR A 29 -1.68 -11.60 -6.37
N THR A 30 -1.09 -10.93 -5.38
CA THR A 30 -0.46 -11.57 -4.22
C THR A 30 -1.43 -12.46 -3.45
N HIS A 31 -2.62 -11.95 -3.10
CA HIS A 31 -3.56 -12.70 -2.27
C HIS A 31 -4.17 -13.88 -3.02
N VAL A 32 -4.39 -13.73 -4.33
CA VAL A 32 -4.75 -14.83 -5.22
C VAL A 32 -3.65 -15.90 -5.23
N ALA A 33 -2.38 -15.50 -5.40
CA ALA A 33 -1.27 -16.45 -5.39
C ALA A 33 -1.16 -17.18 -4.04
N ARG A 34 -1.24 -16.46 -2.91
CA ARG A 34 -1.25 -17.09 -1.57
C ARG A 34 -2.40 -18.06 -1.38
N ALA A 35 -3.58 -17.74 -1.90
CA ALA A 35 -4.76 -18.57 -1.72
C ALA A 35 -4.74 -19.82 -2.60
N LEU A 36 -4.29 -19.71 -3.86
CA LEU A 36 -4.53 -20.72 -4.89
C LEU A 36 -3.27 -21.42 -5.43
N ASP A 37 -2.09 -20.80 -5.30
CA ASP A 37 -0.79 -21.28 -5.80
C ASP A 37 0.38 -20.74 -4.96
N PHE A 38 0.52 -21.25 -3.73
CA PHE A 38 1.52 -20.78 -2.78
C PHE A 38 2.97 -21.04 -3.25
N ALA A 39 3.19 -22.06 -4.08
CA ALA A 39 4.53 -22.41 -4.58
C ALA A 39 5.17 -21.29 -5.44
N LEU A 40 4.38 -20.34 -5.94
CA LEU A 40 4.92 -19.13 -6.59
C LEU A 40 5.83 -18.30 -5.64
N PHE A 41 5.69 -18.43 -4.33
CA PHE A 41 6.53 -17.74 -3.35
C PHE A 41 7.94 -18.31 -3.25
N PHE A 42 8.18 -19.50 -3.80
CA PHE A 42 9.47 -20.18 -3.85
C PHE A 42 10.18 -19.89 -5.18
N PRO A 43 11.51 -20.05 -5.27
CA PRO A 43 12.22 -19.83 -6.52
C PRO A 43 12.02 -20.98 -7.52
N ALA A 44 11.60 -22.16 -7.07
CA ALA A 44 11.16 -23.30 -7.87
C ALA A 44 10.12 -24.12 -7.08
N ASP A 45 9.41 -25.06 -7.72
CA ASP A 45 8.44 -25.93 -7.01
C ASP A 45 9.12 -27.06 -6.23
N THR A 46 10.35 -27.43 -6.60
CA THR A 46 11.18 -28.47 -5.94
C THR A 46 12.66 -28.09 -6.01
N LYS A 47 13.50 -28.64 -5.12
CA LYS A 47 14.91 -28.25 -4.94
C LYS A 47 15.78 -28.36 -6.19
N ASP A 48 15.56 -29.40 -6.99
CA ASP A 48 16.35 -29.69 -8.20
C ASP A 48 15.51 -29.58 -9.48
N GLY A 49 14.29 -29.05 -9.37
CA GLY A 49 13.38 -28.88 -10.50
C GLY A 49 13.57 -27.54 -11.21
N PRO A 50 13.24 -27.44 -12.52
CA PRO A 50 13.28 -26.17 -13.22
C PRO A 50 12.23 -25.19 -12.65
N PRO A 51 12.56 -23.90 -12.48
CA PRO A 51 11.58 -22.90 -12.07
C PRO A 51 10.54 -22.67 -13.15
N ARG A 52 9.27 -22.49 -12.75
CA ARG A 52 8.19 -22.09 -13.65
C ARG A 52 8.44 -20.69 -14.20
N LEU A 53 7.86 -20.36 -15.36
CA LEU A 53 8.02 -19.05 -16.01
C LEU A 53 7.78 -17.88 -15.04
N LEU A 54 6.75 -17.98 -14.21
CA LEU A 54 6.45 -16.92 -13.26
C LEU A 54 7.52 -16.81 -12.17
N GLN A 55 8.12 -17.91 -11.70
CA GLN A 55 9.06 -17.97 -10.56
C GLN A 55 10.43 -17.34 -10.85
N TYR A 56 10.73 -17.03 -12.12
CA TYR A 56 11.97 -16.36 -12.51
C TYR A 56 12.08 -14.94 -11.91
N PRO A 57 13.33 -14.43 -11.77
CA PRO A 57 13.57 -13.04 -11.40
C PRO A 57 12.77 -12.07 -12.26
N TYR A 58 12.39 -10.93 -11.68
CA TYR A 58 11.53 -9.89 -12.26
C TYR A 58 10.07 -10.31 -12.46
N LEU A 59 9.83 -11.49 -13.05
CA LEU A 59 8.49 -12.01 -13.31
C LEU A 59 7.76 -12.42 -12.02
N ARG A 60 8.52 -12.72 -10.96
CA ARG A 60 7.97 -13.08 -9.65
C ARG A 60 7.53 -11.92 -8.75
N ILE A 61 8.03 -10.72 -9.05
CA ILE A 61 7.78 -9.50 -8.27
C ILE A 61 6.27 -9.26 -8.03
N PRO A 62 5.37 -9.43 -9.02
CA PRO A 62 3.97 -9.05 -8.85
C PRO A 62 3.23 -9.76 -7.71
N TYR A 63 3.59 -11.01 -7.41
CA TYR A 63 2.83 -11.86 -6.49
C TYR A 63 3.57 -12.19 -5.19
N GLN A 64 4.80 -11.69 -4.98
CA GLN A 64 5.61 -11.99 -3.79
C GLN A 64 5.05 -11.44 -2.46
N GLY A 65 4.07 -10.53 -2.53
CA GLY A 65 3.34 -10.02 -1.37
C GLY A 65 4.06 -9.11 -0.39
N ARG A 66 5.30 -8.70 -0.67
CA ARG A 66 6.10 -7.85 0.22
C ARG A 66 6.29 -6.41 -0.28
N ILE A 67 5.75 -6.07 -1.45
CA ILE A 67 6.03 -4.79 -2.13
C ILE A 67 4.90 -3.77 -1.92
N GLY A 68 3.65 -4.24 -1.90
CA GLY A 68 2.49 -3.33 -1.94
C GLY A 68 2.43 -2.38 -0.73
N VAL A 69 2.54 -2.94 0.48
CA VAL A 69 2.50 -2.17 1.73
C VAL A 69 3.62 -1.12 1.82
N PRO A 70 4.90 -1.44 1.55
CA PRO A 70 5.94 -0.42 1.56
C PRO A 70 5.80 0.67 0.48
N ILE A 71 5.18 0.39 -0.68
CA ILE A 71 4.82 1.46 -1.63
C ILE A 71 3.79 2.42 -0.99
N PHE A 72 2.76 1.91 -0.32
CA PHE A 72 1.80 2.76 0.40
C PHE A 72 2.45 3.58 1.53
N ALA A 73 3.46 3.03 2.21
CA ALA A 73 4.25 3.76 3.20
C ALA A 73 5.05 4.89 2.56
N PHE A 74 5.75 4.62 1.45
CA PHE A 74 6.44 5.63 0.66
C PHE A 74 5.51 6.76 0.21
N LEU A 75 4.36 6.39 -0.37
CA LEU A 75 3.37 7.34 -0.83
C LEU A 75 2.76 8.15 0.32
N THR A 76 2.60 7.55 1.49
CA THR A 76 2.18 8.27 2.70
C THR A 76 3.18 9.37 3.04
N GLY A 77 4.49 9.05 3.07
CA GLY A 77 5.53 10.04 3.32
C GLY A 77 5.51 11.16 2.28
N PHE A 78 5.43 10.80 1.00
CA PHE A 78 5.44 11.76 -0.09
C PHE A 78 4.21 12.69 -0.08
N VAL A 79 3.01 12.14 0.01
CA VAL A 79 1.75 12.91 -0.08
C VAL A 79 1.54 13.78 1.16
N CYS A 80 1.87 13.28 2.35
CA CYS A 80 1.79 14.08 3.58
C CYS A 80 2.71 15.30 3.55
N ALA A 81 3.91 15.15 2.99
CA ALA A 81 4.90 16.23 2.94
C ALA A 81 4.67 17.20 1.79
N TYR A 82 4.14 16.73 0.65
CA TYR A 82 4.10 17.53 -0.56
C TYR A 82 3.36 18.87 -0.41
N LYS A 83 2.12 18.87 0.11
CA LYS A 83 1.32 20.11 0.23
C LYS A 83 1.91 21.10 1.25
N PRO A 84 2.25 20.69 2.50
CA PRO A 84 2.89 21.58 3.46
C PRO A 84 4.22 22.17 2.96
N LEU A 85 5.08 21.37 2.35
CA LEU A 85 6.37 21.84 1.82
C LEU A 85 6.15 22.82 0.66
N LYS A 86 5.16 22.58 -0.21
CA LYS A 86 4.81 23.51 -1.28
C LYS A 86 4.38 24.87 -0.71
N GLN A 87 3.51 24.91 0.31
CA GLN A 87 3.07 26.15 0.95
C GLN A 87 4.23 26.87 1.65
N ALA A 88 5.07 26.14 2.39
CA ALA A 88 6.19 26.71 3.13
C ALA A 88 7.21 27.38 2.20
N TYR A 89 7.55 26.76 1.07
CA TYR A 89 8.69 27.21 0.26
C TYR A 89 8.33 27.81 -1.09
N GLN A 90 7.32 27.30 -1.78
CA GLN A 90 6.90 27.93 -3.04
C GLN A 90 6.06 29.18 -2.79
N GLN A 91 5.28 29.21 -1.71
CA GLN A 91 4.40 30.32 -1.36
C GLN A 91 4.95 31.18 -0.21
N GLY A 92 6.07 30.78 0.41
CA GLY A 92 6.69 31.51 1.51
C GLY A 92 5.85 31.56 2.79
N ASN A 93 4.85 30.68 2.94
CA ASN A 93 3.88 30.75 4.03
C ASN A 93 4.02 29.57 4.99
N GLN A 94 4.93 29.71 5.96
CA GLN A 94 5.18 28.68 6.98
C GLN A 94 3.99 28.47 7.92
N SER A 95 3.28 29.55 8.27
CA SER A 95 2.10 29.47 9.13
C SER A 95 0.98 28.64 8.49
N ALA A 96 0.67 28.90 7.21
CA ALA A 96 -0.33 28.12 6.48
C ALA A 96 0.06 26.64 6.31
N ALA A 97 1.36 26.36 6.18
CA ALA A 97 1.86 25.00 6.13
C ALA A 97 1.68 24.26 7.48
N LEU A 98 1.95 24.90 8.62
CA LEU A 98 1.66 24.34 9.96
C LEU A 98 0.16 24.10 10.17
N LYS A 99 -0.70 25.05 9.77
CA LYS A 99 -2.16 24.89 9.80
C LYS A 99 -2.61 23.70 8.95
N THR A 100 -1.98 23.52 7.78
CA THR A 100 -2.25 22.39 6.87
C THR A 100 -1.80 21.06 7.47
N ILE A 101 -0.67 21.02 8.18
CA ILE A 101 -0.21 19.84 8.92
C ILE A 101 -1.23 19.48 10.01
N ALA A 102 -1.66 20.45 10.82
CA ALA A 102 -2.64 20.23 11.89
C ALA A 102 -3.98 19.68 11.37
N ARG A 103 -4.57 20.31 10.34
CA ARG A 103 -5.80 19.81 9.70
C ARG A 103 -5.62 18.43 9.07
N SER A 104 -4.44 18.14 8.52
CA SER A 104 -4.15 16.81 7.94
C SER A 104 -3.95 15.73 9.00
N ALA A 105 -3.38 16.09 10.15
CA ALA A 105 -3.27 15.21 11.32
C ALA A 105 -4.65 14.86 11.89
N PHE A 106 -5.56 15.84 12.00
CA PHE A 106 -6.91 15.61 12.50
C PHE A 106 -7.78 14.74 11.59
N ARG A 107 -7.77 15.01 10.27
CA ARG A 107 -8.64 14.29 9.32
C ARG A 107 -8.25 12.84 9.08
N ARG A 108 -6.99 12.48 9.35
CA ARG A 108 -6.44 11.19 8.92
C ARG A 108 -6.97 9.99 9.73
N PRO A 109 -7.03 10.02 11.07
CA PRO A 109 -7.61 8.92 11.84
C PRO A 109 -9.06 8.62 11.44
N PRO A 110 -10.01 9.58 11.40
CA PRO A 110 -11.40 9.27 11.04
C PRO A 110 -11.54 8.68 9.63
N ARG A 111 -10.80 9.22 8.64
CA ARG A 111 -10.82 8.70 7.25
C ARG A 111 -10.29 7.27 7.13
N LEU A 112 -9.36 6.87 7.99
CA LEU A 112 -8.80 5.52 7.97
C LEU A 112 -9.62 4.55 8.83
N MET A 113 -10.06 5.00 10.01
CA MET A 113 -10.75 4.18 11.00
C MET A 113 -12.20 3.89 10.63
N LEU A 114 -12.98 4.88 10.18
CA LEU A 114 -14.41 4.68 9.91
C LEU A 114 -14.66 3.63 8.82
N PRO A 115 -14.00 3.69 7.64
CA PRO A 115 -14.19 2.66 6.63
C PRO A 115 -13.70 1.27 7.10
N ALA A 116 -12.59 1.20 7.85
CA ALA A 116 -12.05 -0.05 8.36
C ALA A 116 -12.98 -0.73 9.38
N ILE A 117 -13.64 0.06 10.25
CA ILE A 117 -14.66 -0.42 11.18
C ILE A 117 -15.87 -0.97 10.40
N ILE A 118 -16.34 -0.26 9.37
CA ILE A 118 -17.45 -0.74 8.52
C ILE A 118 -17.08 -2.05 7.83
N ALA A 119 -15.86 -2.19 7.30
CA ALA A 119 -15.39 -3.44 6.69
C ALA A 119 -15.36 -4.60 7.70
N THR A 120 -14.91 -4.32 8.93
CA THR A 120 -14.92 -5.29 10.04
C THR A 120 -16.34 -5.70 10.42
N LEU A 121 -17.29 -4.75 10.46
CA LEU A 121 -18.71 -5.03 10.72
C LEU A 121 -19.32 -5.92 9.63
N ILE A 122 -19.05 -5.65 8.36
CA ILE A 122 -19.50 -6.49 7.24
C ILE A 122 -18.95 -7.91 7.37
N SER A 123 -17.64 -8.05 7.65
CA SER A 123 -17.03 -9.36 7.85
C SER A 123 -17.62 -10.09 9.08
N PHE A 124 -17.95 -9.37 10.15
CA PHE A 124 -18.66 -9.93 11.30
C PHE A 124 -20.04 -10.48 10.92
N PHE A 125 -20.86 -9.75 10.16
CA PHE A 125 -22.15 -10.26 9.70
C PHE A 125 -22.00 -11.51 8.83
N LEU A 126 -21.02 -11.52 7.92
CA LEU A 126 -20.72 -12.70 7.09
C LEU A 126 -20.25 -13.90 7.92
N SER A 127 -19.49 -13.66 8.99
CA SER A 127 -19.09 -14.69 9.94
C SER A 127 -20.30 -15.29 10.67
N CYS A 128 -21.25 -14.47 11.13
CA CYS A 128 -22.49 -14.93 11.74
C CYS A 128 -23.36 -15.77 10.79
N LEU A 129 -23.35 -15.46 9.49
CA LEU A 129 -24.04 -16.25 8.46
C LEU A 129 -23.30 -17.53 8.06
N GLY A 130 -22.11 -17.79 8.61
CA GLY A 130 -21.31 -18.95 8.25
C GLY A 130 -20.64 -18.86 6.88
N ALA A 131 -20.50 -17.66 6.30
CA ALA A 131 -19.97 -17.47 4.95
C ALA A 131 -18.52 -17.99 4.77
N TYR A 132 -17.75 -18.06 5.86
CA TYR A 132 -16.36 -18.50 5.87
C TYR A 132 -16.18 -20.02 6.03
N ARG A 133 -17.26 -20.82 6.05
CA ARG A 133 -17.16 -22.29 6.23
C ARG A 133 -16.25 -22.96 5.20
N ALA A 134 -16.39 -22.60 3.92
CA ALA A 134 -15.54 -23.13 2.85
C ALA A 134 -14.06 -22.75 3.06
N ALA A 135 -13.80 -21.50 3.45
CA ALA A 135 -12.44 -21.01 3.72
C ALA A 135 -11.80 -21.72 4.92
N ASN A 136 -12.55 -21.95 5.99
CA ASN A 136 -12.07 -22.64 7.20
C ASN A 136 -11.75 -24.12 6.98
N ARG A 137 -12.23 -24.71 5.88
CA ARG A 137 -12.13 -26.14 5.60
C ARG A 137 -11.30 -26.48 4.35
N CYS A 138 -10.73 -25.49 3.67
CA CYS A 138 -9.92 -25.69 2.47
C CYS A 138 -8.50 -26.17 2.77
N ASP A 139 -7.86 -26.79 1.78
CA ASP A 139 -6.47 -27.27 1.88
C ASP A 139 -5.44 -26.14 2.10
N SER A 140 -5.72 -24.94 1.58
CA SER A 140 -4.88 -23.75 1.78
C SER A 140 -4.82 -23.30 3.25
N PHE A 141 -3.65 -23.49 3.86
CA PHE A 141 -3.38 -23.04 5.23
C PHE A 141 -3.57 -21.52 5.40
N TRP A 142 -3.10 -20.71 4.44
CA TRP A 142 -3.17 -19.26 4.54
C TRP A 142 -4.62 -18.77 4.56
N VAL A 143 -5.49 -19.33 3.72
CA VAL A 143 -6.92 -18.99 3.70
C VAL A 143 -7.60 -19.36 5.02
N ARG A 144 -7.29 -20.55 5.56
CA ARG A 144 -7.80 -20.99 6.88
C ARG A 144 -7.35 -20.08 8.02
N PHE A 145 -6.06 -19.76 8.07
CA PHE A 145 -5.49 -18.88 9.09
C PHE A 145 -6.10 -17.48 9.07
N ASP A 146 -6.42 -16.99 7.87
CA ASP A 146 -6.97 -15.66 7.65
C ASP A 146 -8.49 -15.58 7.85
N ALA A 147 -9.22 -16.69 7.74
CA ALA A 147 -10.66 -16.72 7.95
C ALA A 147 -11.03 -16.74 9.45
N PRO A 148 -12.12 -16.04 9.85
CA PRO A 148 -12.57 -16.05 11.23
C PRO A 148 -13.24 -17.40 11.57
N ASP A 149 -12.86 -17.94 12.73
CA ASP A 149 -13.45 -19.17 13.26
C ASP A 149 -14.96 -19.02 13.50
N PRO A 150 -15.76 -20.09 13.27
CA PRO A 150 -17.17 -20.09 13.60
C PRO A 150 -17.35 -20.07 15.11
N LEU A 151 -18.05 -19.04 15.63
CA LEU A 151 -18.35 -18.89 17.05
C LEU A 151 -19.84 -18.59 17.27
N PRO A 152 -20.41 -18.96 18.43
CA PRO A 152 -21.76 -18.55 18.81
C PRO A 152 -21.91 -17.02 18.80
N PHE A 153 -23.11 -16.53 18.45
CA PHE A 153 -23.39 -15.11 18.24
C PHE A 153 -22.87 -14.20 19.37
N ARG A 154 -23.18 -14.52 20.63
CA ARG A 154 -22.74 -13.73 21.80
C ARG A 154 -21.21 -13.62 21.90
N GLN A 155 -20.50 -14.72 21.64
CA GLN A 155 -19.03 -14.72 21.66
C GLN A 155 -18.47 -13.92 20.48
N ASN A 156 -19.12 -14.02 19.32
CA ASN A 156 -18.72 -13.29 18.12
C ASN A 156 -18.92 -11.76 18.28
N VAL A 157 -19.98 -11.32 18.96
CA VAL A 157 -20.19 -9.90 19.31
C VAL A 157 -19.10 -9.41 20.26
N ARG A 158 -18.75 -10.18 21.30
CA ARG A 158 -17.61 -9.83 22.18
C ARG A 158 -16.29 -9.77 21.40
N ARG A 159 -16.09 -10.70 20.44
CA ARG A 159 -14.93 -10.70 19.54
C ARG A 159 -14.90 -9.44 18.68
N LEU A 160 -16.04 -8.96 18.17
CA LEU A 160 -16.14 -7.72 17.40
C LEU A 160 -15.64 -6.51 18.21
N PHE A 161 -16.15 -6.28 19.42
CA PHE A 161 -15.70 -5.17 20.26
C PHE A 161 -14.20 -5.25 20.57
N ARG A 162 -13.71 -6.44 20.96
CA ARG A 162 -12.28 -6.66 21.20
C ARG A 162 -11.45 -6.39 19.94
N THR A 163 -11.90 -6.89 18.79
CA THR A 163 -11.17 -6.79 17.51
C THR A 163 -11.11 -5.35 17.01
N SER A 164 -12.19 -4.58 17.16
CA SER A 164 -12.21 -3.15 16.85
C SER A 164 -11.18 -2.37 17.66
N LEU A 165 -10.93 -2.76 18.92
CA LEU A 165 -9.88 -2.15 19.75
C LEU A 165 -8.48 -2.67 19.37
N THR A 166 -8.30 -3.99 19.26
CA THR A 166 -6.99 -4.61 18.98
C THR A 166 -6.42 -4.21 17.62
N THR A 167 -7.28 -3.89 16.64
CA THR A 167 -6.86 -3.36 15.33
C THR A 167 -5.99 -2.10 15.48
N TRP A 168 -6.34 -1.23 16.42
CA TRP A 168 -5.66 0.06 16.62
C TRP A 168 -4.66 0.07 17.78
N THR A 169 -4.67 -0.95 18.65
CA THR A 169 -3.66 -1.11 19.72
C THR A 169 -2.54 -2.08 19.34
N ASN A 170 -2.85 -3.24 18.78
CA ASN A 170 -1.90 -4.33 18.51
C ASN A 170 -1.83 -4.76 17.04
N THR A 171 -2.49 -4.06 16.11
CA THR A 171 -2.59 -4.38 14.66
C THR A 171 -3.39 -5.64 14.32
N GLU A 172 -3.93 -6.36 15.32
CA GLU A 172 -4.63 -7.61 15.10
C GLU A 172 -6.11 -7.38 14.83
N ASN A 173 -6.56 -7.79 13.65
CA ASN A 173 -7.97 -7.86 13.28
C ASN A 173 -8.33 -9.27 12.84
N ILE A 174 -9.13 -10.00 13.61
CA ILE A 174 -9.44 -11.40 13.29
C ILE A 174 -10.51 -11.55 12.20
N PHE A 175 -11.38 -10.54 12.03
CA PHE A 175 -12.36 -10.54 10.95
C PHE A 175 -11.73 -10.17 9.61
N ASP A 176 -10.65 -9.40 9.64
CA ASP A 176 -9.89 -9.02 8.46
C ASP A 176 -8.42 -8.72 8.77
N ARG A 177 -7.57 -9.76 8.79
CA ARG A 177 -6.16 -9.61 9.17
C ARG A 177 -5.40 -8.72 8.20
N HIS A 178 -5.90 -8.52 6.98
CA HIS A 178 -5.30 -7.61 6.00
C HIS A 178 -5.17 -6.19 6.52
N GLN A 179 -6.01 -5.76 7.47
CA GLN A 179 -5.98 -4.42 8.06
C GLN A 179 -4.75 -4.15 8.96
N TRP A 180 -3.87 -5.13 9.18
CA TRP A 180 -2.67 -5.00 10.02
C TRP A 180 -1.79 -3.79 9.67
N ALA A 181 -1.74 -3.39 8.38
CA ALA A 181 -0.92 -2.27 7.92
C ALA A 181 -1.52 -0.89 8.22
N MET A 182 -2.80 -0.79 8.59
CA MET A 182 -3.49 0.49 8.81
C MET A 182 -2.91 1.28 9.99
N ARG A 183 -2.70 0.62 11.14
CA ARG A 183 -2.13 1.26 12.33
C ARG A 183 -0.69 1.73 12.09
N PRO A 184 0.24 0.91 11.56
CA PRO A 184 1.59 1.37 11.20
C PRO A 184 1.59 2.54 10.21
N LEU A 185 0.71 2.55 9.20
CA LEU A 185 0.57 3.68 8.27
C LEU A 185 0.06 4.95 8.95
N LEU A 186 -0.84 4.82 9.93
CA LEU A 186 -1.32 5.95 10.71
C LEU A 186 -0.20 6.53 11.58
N ILE A 187 0.49 5.69 12.36
CA ILE A 187 1.64 6.10 13.18
C ILE A 187 2.71 6.76 12.31
N GLY A 188 3.02 6.15 11.16
CA GLY A 188 3.98 6.68 10.20
C GLY A 188 3.61 8.06 9.65
N ALA A 189 2.32 8.31 9.39
CA ALA A 189 1.87 9.63 8.97
C ALA A 189 2.06 10.69 10.07
N PHE A 190 1.81 10.35 11.34
CA PHE A 190 2.08 11.25 12.47
C PHE A 190 3.57 11.52 12.65
N GLN A 191 4.43 10.53 12.45
CA GLN A 191 5.88 10.74 12.43
C GLN A 191 6.28 11.76 11.35
N VAL A 192 5.70 11.64 10.15
CA VAL A 192 5.92 12.62 9.07
C VAL A 192 5.46 14.02 9.48
N TYR A 193 4.27 14.16 10.07
CA TYR A 193 3.78 15.46 10.54
C TYR A 193 4.68 16.09 11.60
N ILE A 194 5.18 15.30 12.54
CA ILE A 194 6.13 15.77 13.57
C ILE A 194 7.44 16.23 12.94
N VAL A 195 8.01 15.43 12.03
CA VAL A 195 9.25 15.78 11.30
C VAL A 195 9.05 17.07 10.49
N LEU A 196 7.94 17.22 9.79
CA LEU A 196 7.64 18.43 9.02
C LEU A 196 7.49 19.65 9.93
N ALA A 197 6.75 19.55 11.02
CA ALA A 197 6.60 20.65 11.98
C ALA A 197 7.94 21.06 12.59
N ALA A 198 8.81 20.10 12.93
CA ALA A 198 10.13 20.37 13.48
C ALA A 198 11.12 20.95 12.47
N THR A 199 10.98 20.63 11.17
CA THR A 199 11.97 20.99 10.14
C THR A 199 11.56 22.17 9.26
N ILE A 200 10.32 22.67 9.38
CA ILE A 200 9.78 23.70 8.48
C ILE A 200 10.55 25.04 8.54
N GLY A 201 11.08 25.41 9.71
CA GLY A 201 11.89 26.60 9.90
C GLY A 201 13.36 26.44 9.49
N MET A 202 13.82 25.21 9.23
CA MET A 202 15.23 24.93 8.93
C MET A 202 15.61 25.38 7.52
N ARG A 203 16.87 25.78 7.34
CA ARG A 203 17.45 25.97 5.99
C ARG A 203 17.48 24.64 5.24
N PHE A 204 17.31 24.69 3.91
CA PHE A 204 17.22 23.50 3.05
C PHE A 204 18.34 22.47 3.28
N LYS A 205 19.61 22.92 3.37
CA LYS A 205 20.77 22.03 3.58
C LYS A 205 20.64 21.18 4.85
N TYR A 206 20.24 21.79 5.97
CA TYR A 206 20.07 21.10 7.25
C TYR A 206 18.84 20.19 7.25
N ARG A 207 17.78 20.57 6.53
CA ARG A 207 16.60 19.73 6.41
C ARG A 207 16.87 18.48 5.58
N ILE A 208 17.62 18.58 4.49
CA ILE A 208 18.09 17.40 3.74
C ILE A 208 18.94 16.52 4.64
N LEU A 209 19.86 17.10 5.43
CA LEU A 209 20.65 16.34 6.40
C LEU A 209 19.76 15.57 7.38
N VAL A 210 18.73 16.20 7.97
CA VAL A 210 17.78 15.52 8.87
C VAL A 210 17.07 14.35 8.17
N HIS A 211 16.60 14.54 6.93
CA HIS A 211 15.92 13.47 6.18
C HIS A 211 16.86 12.31 5.84
N VAL A 212 18.11 12.61 5.47
CA VAL A 212 19.15 11.60 5.21
C VAL A 212 19.50 10.85 6.48
N MET A 213 19.72 11.55 7.60
CA MET A 213 19.98 10.93 8.90
C MET A 213 18.81 10.03 9.34
N LEU A 214 17.57 10.47 9.16
CA LEU A 214 16.38 9.68 9.50
C LEU A 214 16.27 8.43 8.62
N LEU A 215 16.53 8.55 7.31
CA LEU A 215 16.56 7.42 6.40
C LEU A 215 17.65 6.42 6.78
N SER A 216 18.88 6.89 7.03
CA SER A 216 20.00 6.07 7.50
C SER A 216 19.67 5.39 8.83
N TYR A 217 19.09 6.11 9.79
CA TYR A 217 18.64 5.55 11.06
C TYR A 217 17.68 4.38 10.86
N TRP A 218 16.63 4.56 10.05
CA TRP A 218 15.66 3.49 9.78
C TRP A 218 16.26 2.32 9.01
N LEU A 219 17.25 2.58 8.15
CA LEU A 219 17.95 1.51 7.43
C LEU A 219 18.91 0.74 8.36
N MET A 220 19.48 1.35 9.38
CA MET A 220 20.35 0.67 10.34
C MET A 220 19.56 -0.04 11.45
N ASN A 221 18.34 0.42 11.74
CA ASN A 221 17.49 -0.14 12.78
C ASN A 221 16.95 -1.53 12.39
N THR A 222 17.26 -2.54 13.22
CA THR A 222 16.83 -3.95 13.06
C THR A 222 15.48 -4.26 13.71
N GLY A 223 14.79 -3.24 14.22
CA GLY A 223 13.47 -3.36 14.81
C GLY A 223 12.39 -3.85 13.82
N HIS A 224 11.25 -4.25 14.37
CA HIS A 224 10.16 -4.81 13.58
C HIS A 224 9.57 -3.79 12.59
N LEU A 225 9.50 -4.15 11.29
CA LEU A 225 8.89 -3.39 10.19
C LEU A 225 9.53 -2.03 9.87
N THR A 226 10.74 -1.76 10.36
CA THR A 226 11.48 -0.51 10.12
C THR A 226 11.74 -0.28 8.64
N GLU A 227 12.06 -1.33 7.88
CA GLU A 227 12.28 -1.25 6.43
C GLU A 227 10.99 -0.96 5.67
N THR A 228 9.88 -1.54 6.13
CA THR A 228 8.58 -1.46 5.44
C THR A 228 7.93 -0.09 5.63
N PHE A 229 8.03 0.49 6.82
CA PHE A 229 7.41 1.77 7.14
C PHE A 229 8.44 2.89 7.30
N GLY A 230 9.28 2.84 8.33
CA GLY A 230 10.18 3.94 8.69
C GLY A 230 11.05 4.43 7.54
N ALA A 231 11.77 3.52 6.89
CA ALA A 231 12.64 3.85 5.76
C ALA A 231 11.85 4.39 4.55
N MET A 232 10.71 3.78 4.22
CA MET A 232 9.88 4.21 3.08
C MET A 232 9.24 5.58 3.32
N LEU A 233 8.77 5.85 4.54
CA LEU A 233 8.22 7.15 4.92
C LEU A 233 9.29 8.24 4.82
N ALA A 234 10.48 7.98 5.37
CA ALA A 234 11.61 8.90 5.31
C ALA A 234 12.01 9.19 3.84
N LEU A 235 12.09 8.16 2.99
CA LEU A 235 12.31 8.33 1.55
C LEU A 235 11.21 9.18 0.90
N GLY A 236 9.95 8.91 1.22
CA GLY A 236 8.80 9.67 0.71
C GLY A 236 8.91 11.16 1.03
N THR A 237 9.21 11.49 2.29
CA THR A 237 9.41 12.87 2.73
C THR A 237 10.61 13.54 2.06
N LEU A 238 11.74 12.81 1.91
CA LEU A 238 12.92 13.30 1.22
C LEU A 238 12.65 13.61 -0.26
N LEU A 239 11.96 12.72 -0.98
CA LEU A 239 11.62 12.96 -2.38
C LEU A 239 10.59 14.08 -2.53
N ALA A 240 9.68 14.26 -1.58
CA ALA A 240 8.76 15.40 -1.56
C ALA A 240 9.51 16.73 -1.36
N GLU A 241 10.53 16.75 -0.50
CA GLU A 241 11.42 17.89 -0.28
C GLU A 241 12.20 18.24 -1.56
N LEU A 242 12.84 17.25 -2.18
CA LEU A 242 13.56 17.42 -3.44
C LEU A 242 12.64 17.84 -4.59
N ALA A 243 11.36 17.43 -4.58
CA ALA A 243 10.36 17.87 -5.55
C ALA A 243 10.08 19.38 -5.48
N GLN A 244 10.18 20.00 -4.30
CA GLN A 244 9.95 21.44 -4.13
C GLN A 244 11.20 22.29 -4.40
N HIS A 245 12.39 21.69 -4.39
CA HIS A 245 13.66 22.40 -4.55
C HIS A 245 13.98 22.71 -6.03
N ARG A 246 13.83 23.99 -6.43
CA ARG A 246 14.01 24.45 -7.83
C ARG A 246 15.36 24.07 -8.45
N PRO A 247 16.52 24.26 -7.79
CA PRO A 247 17.81 23.86 -8.36
C PRO A 247 17.89 22.36 -8.69
N THR A 248 17.36 21.51 -7.81
CA THR A 248 17.30 20.07 -8.05
C THR A 248 16.41 19.75 -9.25
N GLN A 249 15.25 20.40 -9.36
CA GLN A 249 14.36 20.18 -10.50
C GLN A 249 14.99 20.63 -11.83
N ASN A 250 15.71 21.75 -11.83
CA ASN A 250 16.44 22.24 -13.01
C ASN A 250 17.58 21.29 -13.42
N TRP A 251 18.25 20.67 -12.45
CA TRP A 251 19.29 19.67 -12.73
C TRP A 251 18.71 18.39 -13.33
N ILE A 252 17.56 17.93 -12.81
CA ILE A 252 16.87 16.74 -13.34
C ILE A 252 16.39 17.00 -14.77
N SER A 253 15.86 18.20 -15.05
CA SER A 253 15.39 18.54 -16.39
C SER A 253 16.54 18.68 -17.39
N SER A 254 17.68 19.24 -17.00
CA SER A 254 18.85 19.36 -17.88
C SER A 254 19.50 18.00 -18.21
N HIS A 255 19.43 17.02 -17.30
CA HIS A 255 19.99 15.67 -17.48
C HIS A 255 18.93 14.61 -17.79
N GLN A 256 17.73 15.00 -18.24
CA GLN A 256 16.59 14.10 -18.35
C GLN A 256 16.86 12.85 -19.21
N ARG A 257 17.63 12.98 -20.31
CA ARG A 257 17.93 11.86 -21.21
C ARG A 257 18.74 10.78 -20.49
N LEU A 258 19.85 11.15 -19.85
CA LEU A 258 20.68 10.25 -19.05
C LEU A 258 19.87 9.61 -17.92
N LEU A 259 19.11 10.42 -17.18
CA LEU A 259 18.34 9.93 -16.03
C LEU A 259 17.21 8.98 -16.44
N SER A 260 16.52 9.25 -17.55
CA SER A 260 15.35 8.46 -17.96
C SER A 260 15.69 7.19 -18.73
N PHE A 261 16.77 7.20 -19.52
CA PHE A 261 17.13 6.09 -20.40
C PHE A 261 18.28 5.22 -19.88
N ILE A 262 19.10 5.72 -18.94
CA ILE A 262 20.24 4.97 -18.40
C ILE A 262 20.06 4.73 -16.90
N VAL A 263 19.96 5.80 -16.10
CA VAL A 263 19.96 5.67 -14.63
C VAL A 263 18.69 4.99 -14.12
N ALA A 264 17.51 5.43 -14.55
CA ALA A 264 16.25 4.85 -14.08
C ALA A 264 16.09 3.36 -14.47
N PRO A 265 16.37 2.93 -15.72
CA PRO A 265 16.36 1.50 -16.07
C PRO A 265 17.41 0.70 -15.30
N PHE A 266 18.63 1.21 -15.13
CA PHE A 266 19.66 0.54 -14.34
C PHE A 266 19.21 0.30 -12.89
N LEU A 267 18.67 1.32 -12.23
CA LEU A 267 18.11 1.20 -10.89
C LEU A 267 16.95 0.20 -10.82
N LEU A 268 16.08 0.16 -11.83
CA LEU A 268 14.98 -0.81 -11.89
C LEU A 268 15.48 -2.25 -12.12
N LEU A 269 16.53 -2.45 -12.91
CA LEU A 269 17.14 -3.76 -13.15
C LEU A 269 17.85 -4.30 -11.91
N VAL A 270 18.67 -3.47 -11.25
CA VAL A 270 19.37 -3.85 -10.01
C VAL A 270 18.37 -4.03 -8.87
N GLY A 271 17.48 -3.06 -8.68
CA GLY A 271 16.43 -3.12 -7.66
C GLY A 271 15.49 -4.29 -7.89
N GLY A 272 15.11 -4.57 -9.15
CA GLY A 272 14.21 -5.67 -9.48
C GLY A 272 14.83 -7.04 -9.26
N TYR A 273 16.13 -7.21 -9.55
CA TYR A 273 16.84 -8.47 -9.28
C TYR A 273 16.89 -8.74 -7.77
N VAL A 274 17.35 -7.76 -6.98
CA VAL A 274 17.38 -7.87 -5.52
C VAL A 274 15.97 -8.05 -4.95
N GLY A 275 15.00 -7.30 -5.47
CA GLY A 275 13.60 -7.37 -5.07
C GLY A 275 12.94 -8.73 -5.33
N SER A 276 13.50 -9.52 -6.25
CA SER A 276 13.04 -10.87 -6.59
C SER A 276 13.44 -11.94 -5.57
N TYR A 277 14.18 -11.58 -4.50
CA TYR A 277 14.57 -12.51 -3.45
C TYR A 277 13.35 -13.30 -2.92
N PRO A 278 13.38 -14.65 -2.91
CA PRO A 278 12.22 -15.47 -2.58
C PRO A 278 11.81 -15.40 -1.11
N GLN A 279 10.64 -15.97 -0.82
CA GLN A 279 10.11 -16.00 0.55
C GLN A 279 10.70 -17.13 1.38
N GLU A 280 10.85 -18.30 0.77
CA GLU A 280 11.36 -19.53 1.36
C GLU A 280 12.13 -20.30 0.28
N HIS A 281 12.93 -21.28 0.73
CA HIS A 281 13.66 -22.19 -0.13
C HIS A 281 14.63 -21.49 -1.08
N GLU A 282 15.43 -20.57 -0.52
CA GLU A 282 16.31 -19.72 -1.32
C GLU A 282 17.42 -20.51 -2.05
N ASP A 283 17.65 -21.76 -1.67
CA ASP A 283 18.61 -22.68 -2.26
C ASP A 283 18.06 -23.48 -3.47
N TRP A 284 16.76 -23.45 -3.75
CA TRP A 284 16.12 -24.27 -4.80
C TRP A 284 16.32 -23.77 -6.24
N ALA A 285 16.99 -22.64 -6.44
CA ALA A 285 17.37 -22.19 -7.79
C ALA A 285 18.74 -21.49 -7.78
N PRO A 286 19.58 -21.67 -8.81
CA PRO A 286 20.91 -21.06 -8.88
C PRO A 286 20.89 -19.54 -8.67
N TRP A 287 20.01 -18.83 -9.39
CA TRP A 287 19.91 -17.36 -9.28
C TRP A 287 19.55 -16.88 -7.87
N SER A 288 18.74 -17.65 -7.15
CA SER A 288 18.28 -17.31 -5.80
C SER A 288 19.38 -17.60 -4.78
N ARG A 289 20.06 -18.74 -4.94
CA ARG A 289 21.18 -19.14 -4.10
C ARG A 289 22.32 -18.13 -4.20
N ASP A 290 22.67 -17.70 -5.41
CA ASP A 290 23.74 -16.73 -5.63
C ASP A 290 23.38 -15.37 -5.03
N LEU A 291 22.12 -14.94 -5.17
CA LEU A 291 21.61 -13.74 -4.53
C LEU A 291 21.61 -13.86 -3.00
N HIS A 292 21.24 -15.02 -2.44
CA HIS A 292 21.29 -15.28 -1.00
C HIS A 292 22.72 -15.21 -0.47
N ALA A 293 23.67 -15.87 -1.15
CA ALA A 293 25.08 -15.84 -0.80
C ALA A 293 25.63 -14.39 -0.80
N PHE A 294 25.29 -13.60 -1.82
CA PHE A 294 25.70 -12.20 -1.91
C PHE A 294 25.10 -11.32 -0.80
N LEU A 295 23.82 -11.50 -0.46
CA LEU A 295 23.13 -10.63 0.50
C LEU A 295 23.39 -11.00 1.97
N MET A 296 23.54 -12.29 2.26
CA MET A 296 23.63 -12.82 3.63
C MET A 296 25.06 -13.18 4.04
N ASN A 297 25.94 -13.46 3.07
CA ASN A 297 27.29 -13.99 3.30
C ASN A 297 27.31 -15.09 4.39
N PRO A 298 26.66 -16.25 4.13
CA PRO A 298 26.55 -17.32 5.11
C PRO A 298 27.93 -17.95 5.38
N VAL A 299 28.34 -17.98 6.65
CA VAL A 299 29.56 -18.67 7.11
C VAL A 299 29.15 -19.72 8.14
N GLY A 300 29.09 -20.99 7.70
CA GLY A 300 28.44 -22.05 8.47
C GLY A 300 26.94 -21.77 8.63
N ASP A 301 26.43 -21.91 9.85
CA ASP A 301 25.02 -21.62 10.18
C ASP A 301 24.75 -20.14 10.50
N VAL A 302 25.78 -19.28 10.42
CA VAL A 302 25.67 -17.86 10.81
C VAL A 302 25.68 -16.96 9.59
N ASN A 303 24.63 -16.14 9.44
CA ASN A 303 24.58 -15.07 8.45
C ASN A 303 25.32 -13.83 8.97
N GLN A 304 26.39 -13.43 8.28
CA GLN A 304 27.15 -12.22 8.63
C GLN A 304 26.47 -10.93 8.16
N GLY A 305 25.55 -11.04 7.19
CA GLY A 305 24.89 -9.91 6.56
C GLY A 305 25.78 -9.23 5.53
N SER A 306 25.26 -8.17 4.92
CA SER A 306 25.95 -7.34 3.93
C SER A 306 25.67 -5.85 4.18
N PHE A 307 26.33 -4.98 3.41
CA PHE A 307 26.00 -3.55 3.41
C PHE A 307 24.52 -3.30 3.12
N LEU A 308 23.92 -4.09 2.23
CA LEU A 308 22.52 -3.94 1.86
C LEU A 308 21.57 -4.54 2.89
N VAL A 309 21.99 -5.63 3.55
CA VAL A 309 21.19 -6.33 4.55
C VAL A 309 22.02 -6.51 5.82
N PRO A 310 22.03 -5.50 6.72
CA PRO A 310 22.77 -5.58 7.97
C PRO A 310 22.37 -6.79 8.81
N LYS A 311 23.32 -7.32 9.58
CA LYS A 311 23.08 -8.45 10.50
C LYS A 311 21.89 -8.16 11.41
N GLY A 312 20.96 -9.12 11.51
CA GLY A 312 19.74 -8.99 12.31
C GLY A 312 18.58 -8.26 11.64
N SER A 313 18.75 -7.71 10.43
CA SER A 313 17.64 -7.17 9.66
C SER A 313 16.82 -8.27 8.98
N ASN A 314 15.55 -7.98 8.68
CA ASN A 314 14.70 -8.93 7.98
C ASN A 314 15.03 -8.90 6.47
N VAL A 315 15.76 -9.91 5.97
CA VAL A 315 16.22 -9.98 4.58
C VAL A 315 15.10 -9.80 3.56
N HIS A 316 13.96 -10.45 3.78
CA HIS A 316 12.83 -10.40 2.86
C HIS A 316 12.24 -8.98 2.79
N ARG A 317 12.09 -8.29 3.91
CA ARG A 317 11.58 -6.91 3.92
C ARG A 317 12.62 -5.94 3.40
N ARG A 318 13.90 -6.16 3.68
CA ARG A 318 15.02 -5.33 3.25
C ARG A 318 15.18 -5.32 1.72
N THR A 319 15.15 -6.50 1.10
CA THR A 319 15.24 -6.64 -0.36
C THR A 319 14.06 -5.97 -1.07
N SER A 320 12.85 -6.12 -0.53
CA SER A 320 11.65 -5.43 -1.04
C SER A 320 11.72 -3.91 -0.85
N ALA A 321 12.22 -3.45 0.30
CA ALA A 321 12.44 -2.03 0.56
C ALA A 321 13.48 -1.43 -0.39
N PHE A 322 14.57 -2.15 -0.67
CA PHE A 322 15.57 -1.71 -1.64
C PHE A 322 14.99 -1.58 -3.05
N PHE A 323 14.23 -2.57 -3.51
CA PHE A 323 13.54 -2.48 -4.79
C PHE A 323 12.62 -1.24 -4.86
N ILE A 324 11.88 -0.95 -3.80
CA ILE A 324 10.98 0.21 -3.75
C ILE A 324 11.78 1.52 -3.70
N MET A 325 12.91 1.57 -3.00
CA MET A 325 13.80 2.74 -3.03
C MET A 325 14.28 3.02 -4.46
N CYS A 326 14.81 2.00 -5.15
CA CYS A 326 15.21 2.12 -6.55
C CYS A 326 14.04 2.55 -7.44
N THR A 327 12.87 1.94 -7.28
CA THR A 327 11.67 2.26 -8.08
C THR A 327 11.19 3.70 -7.84
N ALA A 328 11.12 4.14 -6.58
CA ALA A 328 10.71 5.49 -6.22
C ALA A 328 11.68 6.54 -6.76
N ILE A 329 12.99 6.30 -6.64
CA ILE A 329 14.01 7.18 -7.21
C ILE A 329 13.92 7.21 -8.73
N SER A 330 13.78 6.05 -9.40
CA SER A 330 13.59 5.96 -10.85
C SER A 330 12.38 6.74 -11.33
N ILE A 331 11.23 6.61 -10.65
CA ILE A 331 10.02 7.39 -10.96
C ILE A 331 10.28 8.89 -10.73
N PHE A 332 10.97 9.26 -9.65
CA PHE A 332 11.27 10.65 -9.34
C PHE A 332 12.18 11.33 -10.37
N ILE A 333 13.15 10.62 -10.93
CA ILE A 333 14.09 11.19 -11.91
C ILE A 333 13.62 11.06 -13.37
N SER A 334 12.70 10.14 -13.68
CA SER A 334 12.24 9.86 -15.06
C SER A 334 10.84 10.40 -15.35
N PRO A 335 10.71 11.45 -16.18
CA PRO A 335 9.40 11.94 -16.64
C PRO A 335 8.63 10.93 -17.49
N ILE A 336 9.33 9.99 -18.15
CA ILE A 336 8.70 8.92 -18.93
C ILE A 336 7.92 7.99 -18.01
N LEU A 337 8.53 7.56 -16.89
CA LEU A 337 7.85 6.73 -15.90
C LEU A 337 6.68 7.47 -15.25
N GLN A 338 6.83 8.77 -14.94
CA GLN A 338 5.73 9.58 -14.43
C GLN A 338 4.58 9.68 -15.43
N LYS A 339 4.87 9.82 -16.72
CA LYS A 339 3.87 9.87 -17.80
C LYS A 339 3.15 8.52 -17.94
N LEU A 340 3.88 7.41 -17.88
CA LEU A 340 3.32 6.06 -17.93
C LEU A 340 2.37 5.82 -16.76
N LEU A 341 2.79 6.16 -15.54
CA LEU A 341 1.96 6.05 -14.33
C LEU A 341 0.74 6.99 -14.38
N SER A 342 0.85 8.12 -15.06
CA SER A 342 -0.27 9.06 -15.24
C SER A 342 -1.30 8.60 -16.28
N HIS A 343 -1.24 7.35 -16.76
CA HIS A 343 -2.24 6.80 -17.67
C HIS A 343 -3.62 6.67 -17.00
N ARG A 344 -4.69 6.94 -17.75
CA ARG A 344 -6.08 6.99 -17.26
C ARG A 344 -6.50 5.74 -16.48
N LEU A 345 -6.10 4.56 -16.94
CA LEU A 345 -6.45 3.29 -16.30
C LEU A 345 -5.78 3.17 -14.92
N LEU A 346 -4.50 3.52 -14.81
CA LEU A 346 -3.77 3.42 -13.55
C LEU A 346 -4.29 4.43 -12.52
N ILE A 347 -4.65 5.63 -12.96
CA ILE A 347 -5.29 6.63 -12.09
C ILE A 347 -6.65 6.13 -11.61
N TRP A 348 -7.44 5.50 -12.48
CA TRP A 348 -8.73 4.91 -12.10
C TRP A 348 -8.56 3.79 -11.07
N LEU A 349 -7.58 2.89 -11.26
CA LEU A 349 -7.23 1.87 -10.27
C LEU A 349 -6.75 2.49 -8.95
N GLY A 350 -6.00 3.60 -9.03
CA GLY A 350 -5.51 4.36 -7.89
C GLY A 350 -6.62 4.97 -7.06
N HIS A 351 -7.62 5.55 -7.72
CA HIS A 351 -8.80 6.11 -7.06
C HIS A 351 -9.54 5.08 -6.20
N HIS A 352 -9.60 3.82 -6.66
CA HIS A 352 -10.27 2.73 -5.95
C HIS A 352 -9.34 1.93 -5.02
N SER A 353 -8.04 2.26 -4.95
CA SER A 353 -7.03 1.45 -4.25
C SER A 353 -7.34 1.15 -2.78
N PHE A 354 -7.85 2.15 -2.05
CA PHE A 354 -8.19 2.01 -0.64
C PHE A 354 -9.43 1.13 -0.43
N ALA A 355 -10.44 1.29 -1.28
CA ALA A 355 -11.63 0.46 -1.25
C ALA A 355 -11.32 -1.01 -1.59
N VAL A 356 -10.50 -1.25 -2.63
CA VAL A 356 -9.98 -2.59 -2.96
C VAL A 356 -9.26 -3.21 -1.77
N TYR A 357 -8.41 -2.45 -1.08
CA TYR A 357 -7.72 -2.94 0.12
C TYR A 357 -8.69 -3.42 1.21
N LEU A 358 -9.81 -2.73 1.42
CA LEU A 358 -10.77 -3.11 2.48
C LEU A 358 -11.69 -4.28 2.06
N THR A 359 -11.98 -4.44 0.78
CA THR A 359 -12.98 -5.42 0.31
C THR A 359 -12.36 -6.74 -0.15
N HIS A 360 -11.13 -6.72 -0.70
CA HIS A 360 -10.53 -7.90 -1.35
C HIS A 360 -10.41 -9.11 -0.41
N GLY A 361 -9.97 -8.94 0.84
CA GLY A 361 -9.80 -10.04 1.78
C GLY A 361 -11.11 -10.78 2.10
N THR A 362 -12.17 -10.01 2.34
CA THR A 362 -13.52 -10.54 2.60
C THR A 362 -14.09 -11.27 1.38
N ILE A 363 -13.99 -10.69 0.18
CA ILE A 363 -14.51 -11.29 -1.05
C ILE A 363 -13.72 -12.56 -1.40
N LEU A 364 -12.39 -12.56 -1.23
CA LEU A 364 -11.53 -13.72 -1.49
C LEU A 364 -11.94 -14.90 -0.61
N ARG A 365 -12.05 -14.69 0.70
CA ARG A 365 -12.38 -15.72 1.70
C ARG A 365 -13.84 -16.19 1.66
N THR A 366 -14.72 -15.48 0.96
CA THR A 366 -16.12 -15.87 0.80
C THR A 366 -16.37 -16.35 -0.62
N VAL A 367 -16.86 -15.47 -1.50
CA VAL A 367 -17.24 -15.80 -2.88
C VAL A 367 -16.07 -16.42 -3.65
N GLY A 368 -14.85 -15.93 -3.46
CA GLY A 368 -13.65 -16.50 -4.08
C GLY A 368 -13.47 -17.98 -3.72
N MET A 369 -13.57 -18.33 -2.43
CA MET A 369 -13.45 -19.72 -1.98
C MET A 369 -14.68 -20.57 -2.32
N TRP A 370 -15.89 -19.98 -2.35
CA TRP A 370 -17.10 -20.70 -2.75
C TRP A 370 -17.03 -21.20 -4.18
N ILE A 371 -16.42 -20.43 -5.09
CA ILE A 371 -16.24 -20.85 -6.49
C ILE A 371 -15.24 -22.02 -6.60
N VAL A 372 -14.20 -22.03 -5.75
CA VAL A 372 -13.14 -23.05 -5.82
C VAL A 372 -13.54 -24.35 -5.13
N TYR A 373 -14.17 -24.27 -3.96
CA TYR A 373 -14.43 -25.40 -3.07
C TYR A 373 -15.93 -25.75 -2.91
N GLY A 374 -16.83 -24.87 -3.35
CA GLY A 374 -18.27 -24.97 -3.10
C GLY A 374 -18.71 -24.21 -1.83
N ILE A 375 -20.02 -23.97 -1.71
CA ILE A 375 -20.61 -23.13 -0.65
C ILE A 375 -20.76 -23.89 0.67
N SER A 376 -21.10 -25.19 0.61
CA SER A 376 -21.42 -26.01 1.80
C SER A 376 -20.22 -26.17 2.74
N GLY A 377 -19.01 -26.20 2.19
CA GLY A 377 -17.81 -26.57 2.94
C GLY A 377 -17.80 -28.05 3.31
N GLU A 378 -18.44 -28.91 2.50
CA GLU A 378 -18.53 -30.36 2.67
C GLU A 378 -18.07 -31.07 1.39
N PRO A 379 -17.52 -32.29 1.48
CA PRO A 379 -17.29 -33.08 2.70
C PRO A 379 -16.12 -32.54 3.55
N TRP A 380 -16.26 -32.60 4.87
CA TRP A 380 -15.20 -32.22 5.82
C TRP A 380 -15.20 -33.19 6.99
N THR A 381 -14.05 -33.79 7.25
CA THR A 381 -13.88 -34.72 8.38
C THR A 381 -12.90 -34.11 9.40
N PRO A 382 -13.31 -33.93 10.67
CA PRO A 382 -12.41 -33.43 11.70
C PRO A 382 -11.31 -34.45 12.00
N ALA A 383 -10.12 -33.97 12.38
CA ALA A 383 -9.10 -34.82 12.98
C ALA A 383 -9.65 -35.47 14.26
N GLY A 384 -9.37 -36.75 14.45
CA GLY A 384 -9.86 -37.49 15.60
C GLY A 384 -9.23 -38.87 15.70
N LYS A 385 -9.91 -39.78 16.40
CA LYS A 385 -9.62 -41.21 16.34
C LYS A 385 -10.77 -41.88 15.62
N ASN A 386 -10.47 -42.85 14.75
CA ASN A 386 -11.50 -43.76 14.25
C ASN A 386 -12.02 -44.63 15.41
N GLU A 387 -13.14 -45.32 15.21
CA GLU A 387 -13.70 -46.24 16.21
C GLU A 387 -12.68 -47.32 16.65
N ASP A 388 -11.71 -47.64 15.77
CA ASP A 388 -10.61 -48.57 16.01
C ASP A 388 -9.39 -47.97 16.75
N GLY A 389 -9.46 -46.71 17.20
CA GLY A 389 -8.37 -46.03 17.90
C GLY A 389 -7.23 -45.51 17.01
N SER A 390 -7.25 -45.78 15.71
CA SER A 390 -6.29 -45.24 14.73
C SER A 390 -6.47 -43.72 14.54
N PRO A 391 -5.38 -42.96 14.29
CA PRO A 391 -5.47 -41.51 14.07
C PRO A 391 -6.22 -41.22 12.77
N LYS A 392 -7.32 -40.48 12.86
CA LYS A 392 -8.07 -39.95 11.72
C LYS A 392 -7.43 -38.64 11.28
N HIS A 393 -6.75 -38.66 10.14
CA HIS A 393 -6.21 -37.46 9.53
C HIS A 393 -7.34 -36.54 9.05
N GLN A 394 -7.17 -35.24 9.24
CA GLN A 394 -8.14 -34.23 8.82
C GLN A 394 -8.17 -34.15 7.29
N GLU A 395 -9.31 -34.45 6.66
CA GLU A 395 -9.46 -34.23 5.23
C GLU A 395 -9.93 -32.81 4.96
N PHE A 396 -9.17 -32.10 4.12
CA PHE A 396 -9.49 -30.76 3.68
C PHE A 396 -10.21 -30.79 2.33
N LEU A 397 -10.98 -29.74 2.06
CA LEU A 397 -11.58 -29.53 0.75
C LEU A 397 -10.47 -29.26 -0.26
N HIS A 398 -10.48 -30.04 -1.33
CA HIS A 398 -9.62 -29.81 -2.47
C HIS A 398 -10.34 -29.00 -3.56
N PRO A 399 -9.62 -28.19 -4.34
CA PRO A 399 -10.18 -27.45 -5.45
C PRO A 399 -10.88 -28.38 -6.44
N ARG A 400 -12.12 -28.06 -6.84
CA ARG A 400 -12.91 -28.92 -7.75
C ARG A 400 -12.22 -29.17 -9.10
N SER A 401 -11.58 -28.14 -9.66
CA SER A 401 -10.78 -28.26 -10.87
C SER A 401 -9.89 -27.03 -11.07
N ARG A 402 -8.95 -27.11 -12.03
CA ARG A 402 -8.18 -25.95 -12.49
C ARG A 402 -9.09 -24.86 -13.11
N THR A 403 -10.15 -25.25 -13.81
CA THR A 403 -11.11 -24.29 -14.40
C THR A 403 -11.84 -23.48 -13.33
N HIS A 404 -12.22 -24.10 -12.20
CA HIS A 404 -12.81 -23.40 -11.07
C HIS A 404 -11.82 -22.42 -10.41
N LYS A 405 -10.53 -22.78 -10.32
CA LYS A 405 -9.49 -21.83 -9.86
C LYS A 405 -9.41 -20.62 -10.78
N MET A 406 -9.32 -20.81 -12.09
CA MET A 406 -9.25 -19.71 -13.07
C MET A 406 -10.51 -18.84 -13.05
N ALA A 407 -11.69 -19.45 -12.99
CA ALA A 407 -12.96 -18.75 -12.87
C ALA A 407 -13.03 -17.94 -11.58
N SER A 408 -12.55 -18.50 -10.46
CA SER A 408 -12.48 -17.79 -9.17
C SER A 408 -11.61 -16.55 -9.28
N ILE A 409 -10.43 -16.60 -9.91
CA ILE A 409 -9.56 -15.44 -10.10
C ILE A 409 -10.27 -14.31 -10.85
N LEU A 410 -10.92 -14.63 -11.98
CA LEU A 410 -11.62 -13.65 -12.80
C LEU A 410 -12.82 -13.03 -12.07
N ILE A 411 -13.65 -13.87 -11.45
CA ILE A 411 -14.86 -13.44 -10.74
C ILE A 411 -14.48 -12.66 -9.48
N PHE A 412 -13.52 -13.14 -8.70
CA PHE A 412 -12.98 -12.45 -7.52
C PHE A 412 -12.48 -11.05 -7.87
N THR A 413 -11.66 -10.93 -8.93
CA THR A 413 -11.09 -9.64 -9.34
C THR A 413 -12.20 -8.69 -9.77
N THR A 414 -13.13 -9.16 -10.60
CA THR A 414 -14.27 -8.38 -11.08
C THR A 414 -15.16 -7.91 -9.93
N LEU A 415 -15.57 -8.82 -9.05
CA LEU A 415 -16.38 -8.50 -7.88
C LEU A 415 -15.66 -7.55 -6.93
N THR A 416 -14.35 -7.68 -6.75
CA THR A 416 -13.56 -6.78 -5.91
C THR A 416 -13.58 -5.35 -6.45
N TYR A 417 -13.44 -5.16 -7.77
CA TYR A 417 -13.53 -3.81 -8.36
C TYR A 417 -14.96 -3.25 -8.37
N ILE A 418 -15.99 -4.09 -8.58
CA ILE A 418 -17.39 -3.68 -8.46
C ILE A 418 -17.69 -3.23 -7.01
N ALA A 419 -17.26 -4.04 -6.03
CA ALA A 419 -17.40 -3.70 -4.62
C ALA A 419 -16.62 -2.45 -4.25
N ALA A 420 -15.42 -2.26 -4.82
CA ALA A 420 -14.62 -1.05 -4.59
C ALA A 420 -15.30 0.20 -5.17
N TRP A 421 -15.89 0.11 -6.36
CA TRP A 421 -16.68 1.21 -6.95
C TRP A 421 -17.89 1.56 -6.08
N ALA A 422 -18.65 0.55 -5.65
CA ALA A 422 -19.77 0.70 -4.73
C ALA A 422 -19.33 1.35 -3.41
N TRP A 423 -18.22 0.89 -2.85
CA TRP A 423 -17.63 1.41 -1.63
C TRP A 423 -17.27 2.89 -1.73
N MET A 424 -16.62 3.30 -2.83
CA MET A 424 -16.27 4.70 -3.08
C MET A 424 -17.53 5.59 -3.15
N LYS A 425 -18.57 5.11 -3.85
CA LYS A 425 -19.81 5.85 -4.04
C LYS A 425 -20.61 6.05 -2.75
N TRP A 426 -20.71 5.02 -1.93
CA TRP A 426 -21.60 5.04 -0.75
C TRP A 426 -20.86 5.19 0.57
N VAL A 427 -19.90 4.30 0.84
CA VAL A 427 -19.23 4.19 2.15
C VAL A 427 -18.18 5.29 2.32
N ASP A 428 -17.27 5.43 1.37
CA ASP A 428 -16.18 6.41 1.44
C ASP A 428 -16.74 7.84 1.44
N SER A 429 -17.71 8.11 0.55
CA SER A 429 -18.42 9.39 0.51
C SER A 429 -19.13 9.73 1.82
N ALA A 430 -19.74 8.75 2.50
CA ALA A 430 -20.35 8.95 3.80
C ALA A 430 -19.31 9.23 4.91
N CYS A 431 -18.22 8.46 4.94
CA CYS A 431 -17.12 8.65 5.90
C CYS A 431 -16.41 10.00 5.70
N ALA A 432 -16.27 10.44 4.44
CA ALA A 432 -15.72 11.75 4.10
C ALA A 432 -16.60 12.89 4.61
N ARG A 433 -17.93 12.80 4.43
CA ARG A 433 -18.88 13.78 4.99
C ARG A 433 -18.84 13.81 6.52
N ALA A 434 -18.81 12.64 7.17
CA ALA A 434 -18.70 12.54 8.62
C ALA A 434 -17.40 13.19 9.13
N THR A 435 -16.27 12.97 8.44
CA THR A 435 -15.00 13.59 8.80
C THR A 435 -15.03 15.11 8.61
N GLN A 436 -15.62 15.61 7.53
CA GLN A 436 -15.76 17.05 7.30
C GLN A 436 -16.65 17.72 8.34
N TRP A 437 -17.73 17.05 8.74
CA TRP A 437 -18.60 17.52 9.81
C TRP A 437 -17.85 17.61 11.14
N LEU A 438 -17.03 16.60 11.48
CA LEU A 438 -16.15 16.65 12.66
C LEU A 438 -15.13 17.80 12.57
N GLU A 439 -14.50 17.99 11.42
CA GLU A 439 -13.51 19.06 11.21
C GLU A 439 -14.12 20.44 11.43
N LYS A 440 -15.29 20.72 10.83
CA LYS A 440 -16.00 21.99 10.99
C LYS A 440 -16.45 22.27 12.42
N LYS A 441 -16.74 21.21 13.19
CA LYS A 441 -17.19 21.34 14.58
C LYS A 441 -16.04 21.57 15.57
N VAL A 442 -14.82 21.18 15.20
CA VAL A 442 -13.65 21.21 16.09
C VAL A 442 -12.71 22.38 15.77
N PHE A 443 -12.62 22.82 14.52
CA PHE A 443 -11.80 23.97 14.12
C PHE A 443 -12.66 25.19 13.86
N ASP A 444 -12.18 26.34 14.34
CA ASP A 444 -12.71 27.64 13.93
C ASP A 444 -12.33 27.90 12.46
N ASP A 445 -13.35 28.18 11.64
CA ASP A 445 -13.13 28.62 10.28
C ASP A 445 -12.70 30.09 10.33
N ASP A 446 -11.40 30.38 10.20
CA ASP A 446 -10.95 31.74 9.87
C ASP A 446 -11.72 32.19 8.61
N GLU A 447 -12.58 33.21 8.76
CA GLU A 447 -13.61 33.63 7.81
C GLU A 447 -13.09 33.97 6.38
N GLY A 448 -11.76 34.04 6.18
CA GLY A 448 -11.11 34.28 4.89
C GLY A 448 -10.82 33.05 4.01
N GLU A 449 -10.77 31.83 4.55
CA GLU A 449 -10.27 30.65 3.78
C GLU A 449 -11.35 29.87 3.02
N SER A 450 -12.64 30.07 3.33
CA SER A 450 -13.74 29.32 2.70
C SER A 450 -13.75 29.51 1.17
N LYS A 451 -13.47 30.72 0.67
CA LYS A 451 -13.39 31.02 -0.77
C LYS A 451 -12.21 30.33 -1.46
N ALA A 452 -11.04 30.22 -0.81
CA ALA A 452 -9.87 29.58 -1.39
C ALA A 452 -9.99 28.04 -1.44
N SER A 453 -10.60 27.43 -0.41
CA SER A 453 -10.80 25.97 -0.38
C SER A 453 -11.87 25.48 -1.37
N LEU A 454 -12.89 26.31 -1.65
CA LEU A 454 -13.91 26.03 -2.65
C LEU A 454 -13.34 26.11 -4.08
N LEU A 455 -12.45 27.07 -4.36
CA LEU A 455 -11.75 27.18 -5.64
C LEU A 455 -10.76 26.03 -5.87
N GLU A 456 -10.08 25.54 -4.82
CA GLU A 456 -9.16 24.39 -4.93
C GLU A 456 -9.91 23.06 -5.12
N LYS A 457 -11.11 22.90 -4.54
CA LYS A 457 -11.98 21.72 -4.74
C LYS A 457 -12.62 21.67 -6.12
N GLY A 458 -12.91 22.83 -6.74
CA GLY A 458 -13.45 22.92 -8.11
C GLY A 458 -12.48 22.44 -9.19
N TYR A 459 -11.16 22.49 -8.95
CA TYR A 459 -10.15 22.03 -9.91
C TYR A 459 -9.84 20.52 -9.82
N VAL A 460 -10.20 19.86 -8.70
CA VAL A 460 -9.95 18.43 -8.49
C VAL A 460 -11.14 17.57 -8.93
N ASN A 461 -12.36 18.12 -8.91
CA ASN A 461 -13.54 17.49 -9.48
C ASN A 461 -13.76 17.97 -10.91
N GLY A 462 -13.20 17.26 -11.88
CA GLY A 462 -13.56 17.41 -13.29
C GLY A 462 -14.98 16.91 -13.57
N ASN A 463 -15.98 17.64 -13.10
CA ASN A 463 -17.30 17.64 -13.71
C ASN A 463 -17.47 19.01 -14.37
N GLY A 464 -17.46 19.01 -15.70
CA GLY A 464 -17.82 20.19 -16.48
C GLY A 464 -19.25 20.58 -16.17
N ALA A 465 -19.41 21.67 -15.44
CA ALA A 465 -20.63 22.46 -15.42
C ALA A 465 -20.20 23.92 -15.50
N VAL A 466 -20.46 24.52 -16.66
CA VAL A 466 -20.28 25.95 -16.91
C VAL A 466 -21.24 26.69 -15.96
N PRO A 467 -20.75 27.60 -15.09
CA PRO A 467 -21.65 28.44 -14.30
C PRO A 467 -22.38 29.43 -15.22
N PRO A 468 -23.67 29.75 -14.96
CA PRO A 468 -24.41 30.69 -15.78
C PRO A 468 -23.81 32.11 -15.66
N PRO A 469 -23.89 32.95 -16.70
CA PRO A 469 -23.34 34.29 -16.66
C PRO A 469 -24.16 35.16 -15.70
N SER A 470 -23.56 35.54 -14.58
CA SER A 470 -24.12 36.53 -13.66
C SER A 470 -24.09 37.92 -14.31
N GLU A 471 -25.20 38.62 -14.17
CA GLU A 471 -25.55 39.92 -14.74
C GLU A 471 -24.46 41.00 -14.56
N ARG A 472 -24.30 41.80 -15.62
CA ARG A 472 -23.50 43.03 -15.63
C ARG A 472 -24.19 44.08 -14.75
N THR A 473 -23.60 44.41 -13.61
CA THR A 473 -23.88 45.67 -12.92
C THR A 473 -23.03 46.78 -13.56
N LEU A 474 -23.71 47.73 -14.22
CA LEU A 474 -23.13 49.00 -14.68
C LEU A 474 -22.77 49.89 -13.48
N PRO A 475 -21.71 50.71 -13.57
CA PRO A 475 -21.39 51.69 -12.52
C PRO A 475 -22.30 52.94 -12.63
N PRO A 476 -22.72 53.54 -11.51
CA PRO A 476 -23.49 54.79 -11.49
C PRO A 476 -22.56 56.02 -11.68
N PRO A 477 -23.13 57.22 -11.99
CA PRO A 477 -22.46 58.30 -12.72
C PRO A 477 -21.35 59.05 -11.96
#